data_AF-A0A9P4U3K3-F1
#
_entry.id   AF-A0A9P4U3K3-F1
#
_cell.length_a   1.000
_cell.length_b   1.000
_cell.length_c   1.000
_cell.angle_alpha   90.00
_cell.angle_beta   90.00
_cell.angle_gamma   90.00
#
_symmetry.space_group_name_H-M   'P 1'
#
loop_
_entity.id
_entity.type
_entity.pdbx_description
1 polymer ?
#
loop_
_entity_poly.entity_id
_entity_poly.type
_entity_poly.pdbx_seq_one_letter_code
_entity_poly.pdbx_strand_id
1 'polypeptide(L)'
;MDIVPVGKRAFADSQSPGDEGYADEENTRENSKSNTDDLRGLSLIPKEEAWEFGISELLDSPTTITPPREGQVDGNNFKNYGGEKSLFLLCVLGSHTMQLGLLCQILPKLLALSTQLQALILTNNPSTAISALSSSPYTFPIVEAQGNPANHFLKLGLLNPLGNGKQPLDAIVLLDASGKRRLVLPFGWGEGRHVGGLLTGQVVLDTFAVVLEESVRVLEGEKRRGKKDFYDVARTYF
;
A
#
# COMPACT_ATOMS: atom_id res chain seq x y z
N MET A 1 -47.58 -20.16 -53.76
CA MET A 1 -48.31 -19.18 -52.94
C MET A 1 -47.41 -18.86 -51.75
N ASP A 2 -46.67 -17.75 -51.66
CA ASP A 2 -46.36 -16.67 -52.59
C ASP A 2 -44.95 -16.17 -52.26
N ILE A 3 -44.29 -15.67 -53.31
CA ILE A 3 -42.91 -15.16 -53.33
C ILE A 3 -42.97 -13.66 -53.65
N VAL A 4 -41.94 -12.91 -53.21
CA VAL A 4 -41.42 -11.58 -53.64
C VAL A 4 -42.27 -10.31 -53.33
N PRO A 5 -41.69 -9.08 -53.22
CA PRO A 5 -40.29 -8.71 -53.47
C PRO A 5 -39.55 -7.72 -52.53
N VAL A 6 -38.23 -7.80 -52.71
CA VAL A 6 -37.17 -6.82 -52.42
C VAL A 6 -37.33 -5.56 -53.27
N GLY A 7 -37.22 -4.37 -52.66
CA GLY A 7 -37.15 -3.06 -53.32
C GLY A 7 -35.81 -2.36 -53.05
N LYS A 8 -35.21 -1.81 -54.12
CA LYS A 8 -33.86 -1.21 -54.20
C LYS A 8 -33.85 0.31 -53.92
N ARG A 9 -32.73 0.77 -53.34
CA ARG A 9 -31.93 2.02 -53.54
C ARG A 9 -32.61 3.39 -53.72
N ALA A 10 -32.09 4.39 -52.99
CA ALA A 10 -31.53 5.62 -53.59
C ALA A 10 -30.56 6.33 -52.62
N PHE A 11 -29.45 6.83 -53.19
CA PHE A 11 -28.50 7.78 -52.62
C PHE A 11 -29.14 9.16 -52.45
N ALA A 12 -28.74 9.88 -51.40
CA ALA A 12 -28.69 11.35 -51.42
C ALA A 12 -27.58 11.82 -50.48
N ASP A 13 -26.52 12.33 -51.09
CA ASP A 13 -25.55 13.24 -50.47
C ASP A 13 -26.26 14.51 -50.02
N SER A 14 -25.97 14.96 -48.81
CA SER A 14 -26.03 16.38 -48.47
C SER A 14 -24.88 16.71 -47.51
N GLN A 15 -23.77 17.17 -48.08
CA GLN A 15 -22.81 17.97 -47.35
C GLN A 15 -23.42 19.35 -47.09
N SER A 16 -23.30 19.85 -45.86
CA SER A 16 -23.17 21.28 -45.61
C SER A 16 -22.46 21.55 -44.28
N PRO A 17 -21.79 22.71 -44.17
CA PRO A 17 -20.53 22.85 -43.48
C PRO A 17 -20.61 23.75 -42.24
N GLY A 18 -19.60 23.62 -41.38
CA GLY A 18 -19.21 24.63 -40.41
C GLY A 18 -19.84 24.46 -39.02
N ASP A 19 -19.02 24.02 -38.06
CA ASP A 19 -18.83 24.84 -36.86
C ASP A 19 -17.48 24.47 -36.21
N GLU A 20 -16.53 25.40 -36.29
CA GLU A 20 -15.31 25.38 -35.48
C GLU A 20 -15.70 25.88 -34.08
N GLY A 21 -15.93 24.95 -33.16
CA GLY A 21 -16.23 25.24 -31.77
C GLY A 21 -15.19 24.63 -30.84
N TYR A 22 -14.20 25.44 -30.48
CA TYR A 22 -13.23 25.18 -29.41
C TYR A 22 -13.93 24.86 -28.08
N ALA A 23 -13.93 23.61 -27.65
CA ALA A 23 -14.12 23.23 -26.26
C ALA A 23 -13.53 21.83 -26.07
N ASP A 24 -12.55 21.70 -25.16
CA ASP A 24 -12.29 20.49 -24.34
C ASP A 24 -10.87 20.43 -23.74
N GLU A 25 -10.08 21.52 -23.75
CA GLU A 25 -8.81 21.55 -22.99
C GLU A 25 -8.98 22.00 -21.52
N GLU A 26 -10.07 22.68 -21.18
CA GLU A 26 -10.26 23.26 -19.83
C GLU A 26 -10.81 22.22 -18.84
N ASN A 27 -11.65 21.28 -19.33
CA ASN A 27 -12.28 20.25 -18.51
C ASN A 27 -11.30 19.13 -18.07
N THR A 28 -10.20 18.93 -18.82
CA THR A 28 -9.15 17.98 -18.43
C THR A 28 -8.21 18.56 -17.35
N ARG A 29 -8.04 19.89 -17.32
CA ARG A 29 -7.15 20.56 -16.36
C ARG A 29 -7.75 20.66 -14.96
N GLU A 30 -9.05 20.91 -14.84
CA GLU A 30 -9.72 20.97 -13.53
C GLU A 30 -9.77 19.61 -12.83
N ASN A 31 -10.01 18.52 -13.58
CA ASN A 31 -9.96 17.15 -13.03
C ASN A 31 -8.55 16.70 -12.62
N SER A 32 -7.50 17.21 -13.28
CA SER A 32 -6.11 16.88 -12.92
C SER A 32 -5.63 17.56 -11.64
N LYS A 33 -6.05 18.81 -11.38
CA LYS A 33 -5.67 19.57 -10.18
C LYS A 33 -6.33 19.02 -8.91
N SER A 34 -7.60 18.63 -8.99
CA SER A 34 -8.33 18.05 -7.85
C SER A 34 -7.73 16.72 -7.38
N ASN A 35 -7.32 15.84 -8.31
CA ASN A 35 -6.84 14.51 -7.94
C ASN A 35 -5.44 14.50 -7.28
N THR A 36 -4.60 15.51 -7.55
CA THR A 36 -3.28 15.63 -6.91
C THR A 36 -3.33 16.23 -5.51
N ASP A 37 -4.36 17.04 -5.21
CA ASP A 37 -4.48 17.71 -3.91
C ASP A 37 -4.84 16.70 -2.80
N ASP A 38 -5.62 15.68 -3.14
CA ASP A 38 -6.00 14.59 -2.23
C ASP A 38 -4.80 13.77 -1.73
N LEU A 39 -3.71 13.70 -2.50
CA LEU A 39 -2.51 12.95 -2.10
C LEU A 39 -1.64 13.72 -1.09
N ARG A 40 -1.89 15.02 -0.87
CA ARG A 40 -1.13 15.84 0.10
C ARG A 40 -1.37 15.44 1.56
N GLY A 41 -2.47 14.73 1.84
CA GLY A 41 -2.75 14.20 3.18
C GLY A 41 -1.83 13.05 3.58
N LEU A 42 -1.09 12.45 2.65
CA LEU A 42 -0.21 11.32 2.92
C LEU A 42 1.12 11.80 3.47
N SER A 43 1.25 11.73 4.79
CA SER A 43 2.51 12.04 5.48
C SER A 43 2.76 11.07 6.62
N LEU A 44 4.04 10.95 7.01
CA LEU A 44 4.44 10.25 8.21
C LEU A 44 3.84 10.97 9.44
N ILE A 45 3.09 10.23 10.25
CA ILE A 45 2.48 10.73 11.48
C ILE A 45 3.59 10.94 12.52
N PRO A 46 3.64 12.07 13.25
CA PRO A 46 4.57 12.27 14.37
C PRO A 46 4.41 11.20 15.45
N LYS A 47 5.49 10.88 16.17
CA LYS A 47 5.50 9.79 17.16
C LYS A 47 4.46 10.02 18.29
N GLU A 48 4.24 11.27 18.63
CA GLU A 48 3.37 11.74 19.70
C GLU A 48 1.89 11.55 19.35
N GLU A 49 1.56 11.65 18.07
CA GLU A 49 0.21 11.51 17.52
C GLU A 49 -0.07 10.09 17.00
N ALA A 50 1.00 9.30 16.80
CA ALA A 50 0.90 7.98 16.21
C ALA A 50 0.26 6.96 17.16
N TRP A 51 -0.63 6.17 16.57
CA TRP A 51 -1.39 5.11 17.22
C TRP A 51 -0.49 3.95 17.65
N GLU A 52 -0.66 3.43 18.85
CA GLU A 52 0.11 2.30 19.37
C GLU A 52 -0.40 0.95 18.87
N PHE A 53 0.52 0.09 18.46
CA PHE A 53 0.25 -1.25 17.97
C PHE A 53 1.21 -2.26 18.62
N GLY A 54 0.67 -3.34 19.16
CA GLY A 54 1.44 -4.35 19.88
C GLY A 54 2.28 -5.22 18.94
N ILE A 55 3.55 -4.87 18.72
CA ILE A 55 4.48 -5.69 17.92
C ILE A 55 4.63 -7.09 18.51
N SER A 56 4.70 -7.24 19.85
CA SER A 56 4.84 -8.55 20.47
C SER A 56 3.69 -9.48 20.10
N GLU A 57 2.46 -8.98 20.10
CA GLU A 57 1.29 -9.74 19.71
C GLU A 57 1.29 -10.09 18.22
N LEU A 58 1.78 -9.19 17.36
CA LEU A 58 1.99 -9.48 15.94
C LEU A 58 3.01 -10.60 15.74
N LEU A 59 4.12 -10.59 16.48
CA LEU A 59 5.16 -11.62 16.41
C LEU A 59 4.72 -12.96 17.00
N ASP A 60 3.85 -12.94 18.00
CA ASP A 60 3.26 -14.14 18.61
C ASP A 60 2.11 -14.73 17.76
N SER A 61 1.67 -14.02 16.72
CA SER A 61 0.56 -14.46 15.87
C SER A 61 0.96 -15.61 14.95
N PRO A 62 0.02 -16.51 14.60
CA PRO A 62 0.26 -17.58 13.65
C PRO A 62 0.83 -17.01 12.35
N THR A 63 2.04 -17.46 12.00
CA THR A 63 2.78 -16.96 10.85
C THR A 63 3.19 -18.12 9.96
N THR A 64 2.74 -18.08 8.71
CA THR A 64 3.14 -19.05 7.68
C THR A 64 4.30 -18.47 6.87
N ILE A 65 5.43 -19.18 6.85
CA ILE A 65 6.59 -18.83 6.03
C ILE A 65 6.64 -19.83 4.87
N THR A 66 6.37 -19.34 3.66
CA THR A 66 6.40 -20.17 2.46
C THR A 66 7.82 -20.18 1.88
N PRO A 67 8.43 -21.35 1.61
CA PRO A 67 9.74 -21.39 0.98
C PRO A 67 9.69 -20.80 -0.44
N PRO A 68 10.73 -20.07 -0.89
CA PRO A 68 10.81 -19.55 -2.25
C PRO A 68 10.73 -20.67 -3.29
N ARG A 69 9.96 -20.44 -4.35
CA ARG A 69 9.98 -21.28 -5.56
C ARG A 69 11.06 -20.81 -6.53
N GLU A 70 11.29 -21.57 -7.59
CA GLU A 70 12.20 -21.17 -8.66
C GLU A 70 11.82 -19.79 -9.22
N GLY A 71 12.81 -18.88 -9.26
CA GLY A 71 12.61 -17.49 -9.68
C GLY A 71 12.08 -16.53 -8.60
N GLN A 72 11.71 -17.03 -7.41
CA GLN A 72 11.32 -16.17 -6.28
C GLN A 72 12.50 -15.90 -5.34
N VAL A 73 12.51 -14.69 -4.77
CA VAL A 73 13.45 -14.26 -3.75
C VAL A 73 12.80 -14.39 -2.37
N ASP A 74 13.57 -14.86 -1.39
CA ASP A 74 13.13 -14.89 0.01
C ASP A 74 13.01 -13.46 0.56
N GLY A 75 11.77 -12.99 0.77
CA GLY A 75 11.48 -11.72 1.42
C GLY A 75 11.43 -11.82 2.95
N ASN A 76 11.62 -13.01 3.54
CA ASN A 76 11.71 -13.15 4.98
C ASN A 76 13.02 -12.53 5.52
N ASN A 77 12.87 -11.42 6.23
CA ASN A 77 14.01 -10.69 6.81
C ASN A 77 14.18 -10.91 8.33
N PHE A 78 13.52 -11.92 8.92
CA PHE A 78 13.58 -12.15 10.37
C PHE A 78 14.99 -12.42 10.90
N LYS A 79 15.90 -12.93 10.06
CA LYS A 79 17.33 -13.08 10.42
C LYS A 79 18.00 -11.75 10.82
N ASN A 80 17.49 -10.62 10.33
CA ASN A 80 18.00 -9.28 10.62
C ASN A 80 17.15 -8.53 11.66
N TYR A 81 16.13 -9.19 12.21
CA TYR A 81 15.29 -8.61 13.25
C TYR A 81 16.12 -8.27 14.49
N GLY A 82 16.00 -7.03 14.93
CA GLY A 82 16.46 -6.58 16.25
C GLY A 82 15.35 -5.77 16.89
N GLY A 83 14.77 -6.29 17.98
CA GLY A 83 13.59 -5.77 18.68
C GLY A 83 13.29 -4.28 18.49
N GLU A 84 13.94 -3.43 19.29
CA GLU A 84 13.73 -1.97 19.31
C GLU A 84 14.37 -1.22 18.12
N LYS A 85 14.76 -1.94 17.07
CA LYS A 85 15.46 -1.37 15.91
C LYS A 85 14.75 -1.66 14.59
N SER A 86 13.82 -2.61 14.57
CA SER A 86 13.22 -3.10 13.34
C SER A 86 11.96 -2.32 13.04
N LEU A 87 11.89 -1.80 11.82
CA LEU A 87 10.66 -1.26 11.27
C LEU A 87 9.81 -2.42 10.74
N PHE A 88 8.49 -2.28 10.77
CA PHE A 88 7.58 -3.28 10.20
C PHE A 88 6.78 -2.65 9.06
N LEU A 89 6.81 -3.31 7.91
CA LEU A 89 6.02 -2.95 6.74
C LEU A 89 4.94 -4.01 6.55
N LEU A 90 3.71 -3.68 6.90
CA LEU A 90 2.57 -4.61 6.81
C LEU A 90 1.81 -4.33 5.52
N CYS A 91 1.78 -5.31 4.63
CA CYS A 91 0.91 -5.29 3.46
C CYS A 91 -0.38 -6.04 3.79
N VAL A 92 -1.44 -5.27 4.03
CA VAL A 92 -2.76 -5.76 4.42
C VAL A 92 -3.51 -6.19 3.16
N LEU A 93 -3.81 -7.49 3.08
CA LEU A 93 -4.57 -8.09 1.98
C LEU A 93 -6.01 -8.34 2.42
N GLY A 94 -6.93 -7.60 1.82
CA GLY A 94 -8.37 -7.81 1.92
C GLY A 94 -8.92 -8.35 0.62
N SER A 95 -9.28 -7.45 -0.30
CA SER A 95 -9.98 -7.79 -1.53
C SER A 95 -9.14 -7.59 -2.79
N HIS A 96 -8.12 -6.73 -2.74
CA HIS A 96 -7.27 -6.38 -3.87
C HIS A 96 -5.83 -6.86 -3.63
N THR A 97 -5.05 -6.93 -4.71
CA THR A 97 -3.64 -7.37 -4.69
C THR A 97 -2.67 -6.29 -5.19
N MET A 98 -3.16 -5.10 -5.50
CA MET A 98 -2.34 -4.01 -6.07
C MET A 98 -1.21 -3.56 -5.13
N GLN A 99 -1.49 -3.54 -3.83
CA GLN A 99 -0.53 -3.23 -2.77
C GLN A 99 0.65 -4.22 -2.74
N LEU A 100 0.43 -5.48 -3.13
CA LEU A 100 1.50 -6.46 -3.25
C LEU A 100 2.43 -6.12 -4.41
N GLY A 101 1.86 -5.68 -5.54
CA GLY A 101 2.64 -5.21 -6.69
C GLY A 101 3.56 -4.04 -6.31
N LEU A 102 3.01 -3.02 -5.63
CA LEU A 102 3.81 -1.89 -5.14
C LEU A 102 4.88 -2.34 -4.15
N LEU A 103 4.53 -3.19 -3.18
CA LEU A 103 5.47 -3.72 -2.19
C LEU A 103 6.65 -4.39 -2.88
N CYS A 104 6.40 -5.31 -3.82
CA CYS A 104 7.45 -6.02 -4.55
C CYS A 104 8.34 -5.07 -5.36
N GLN A 105 7.76 -4.03 -5.97
CA GLN A 105 8.52 -3.04 -6.73
C GLN A 105 9.48 -2.23 -5.85
N ILE A 106 9.03 -1.83 -4.65
CA ILE A 106 9.79 -0.91 -3.80
C ILE A 106 10.68 -1.59 -2.76
N LEU A 107 10.40 -2.84 -2.39
CA LEU A 107 11.08 -3.55 -1.32
C LEU A 107 12.62 -3.50 -1.40
N PRO A 108 13.28 -3.69 -2.58
CA PRO A 108 14.73 -3.59 -2.67
C PRO A 108 15.28 -2.23 -2.22
N LYS A 109 14.61 -1.14 -2.58
CA LYS A 109 14.99 0.21 -2.18
C LYS A 109 14.81 0.41 -0.67
N LEU A 110 13.71 -0.08 -0.11
CA LEU A 110 13.46 0.04 1.32
C LEU A 110 14.47 -0.77 2.15
N LEU A 111 14.86 -1.96 1.69
CA LEU A 111 15.89 -2.78 2.34
C LEU A 111 17.28 -2.16 2.25
N ALA A 112 17.58 -1.40 1.19
CA ALA A 112 18.81 -0.61 1.10
C ALA A 112 18.83 0.56 2.09
N LEU A 113 17.67 1.14 2.43
CA LEU A 113 17.54 2.19 3.44
C LEU A 113 17.56 1.66 4.87
N SER A 114 16.86 0.54 5.12
CA SER A 114 16.75 -0.13 6.40
C SER A 114 16.93 -1.63 6.25
N THR A 115 18.13 -2.13 6.58
CA THR A 115 18.45 -3.57 6.50
C THR A 115 17.66 -4.42 7.50
N GLN A 116 17.05 -3.79 8.51
CA GLN A 116 16.27 -4.43 9.56
C GLN A 116 14.76 -4.33 9.33
N LEU A 117 14.31 -3.79 8.20
CA LEU A 117 12.90 -3.71 7.84
C LEU A 117 12.29 -5.10 7.69
N GLN A 118 11.17 -5.35 8.37
CA GLN A 118 10.41 -6.60 8.30
C GLN A 118 9.18 -6.39 7.43
N ALA A 119 9.17 -6.96 6.23
CA ALA A 119 8.01 -6.92 5.34
C ALA A 119 7.14 -8.16 5.57
N LEU A 120 5.87 -7.95 5.94
CA LEU A 120 4.93 -9.01 6.30
C LEU A 120 3.61 -8.83 5.55
N ILE A 121 2.95 -9.94 5.23
CA ILE A 121 1.61 -9.97 4.67
C ILE A 121 0.62 -10.20 5.80
N LEU A 122 -0.38 -9.33 5.92
CA LEU A 122 -1.43 -9.42 6.93
C LEU A 122 -2.75 -9.80 6.27
N THR A 123 -3.35 -10.93 6.64
CA THR A 123 -4.57 -11.44 5.98
C THR A 123 -5.48 -12.20 6.96
N ASN A 124 -6.77 -12.26 6.65
CA ASN A 124 -7.72 -13.18 7.32
C ASN A 124 -7.78 -14.55 6.64
N ASN A 125 -7.16 -14.71 5.47
CA ASN A 125 -7.20 -15.93 4.69
C ASN A 125 -5.82 -16.22 4.07
N PRO A 126 -4.96 -17.00 4.77
CA PRO A 126 -3.63 -17.36 4.30
C PRO A 126 -3.62 -18.03 2.93
N SER A 127 -4.59 -18.89 2.64
CA SER A 127 -4.68 -19.59 1.34
C SER A 127 -4.83 -18.62 0.17
N THR A 128 -5.59 -17.54 0.36
CA THR A 128 -5.75 -16.49 -0.65
C THR A 128 -4.45 -15.70 -0.82
N ALA A 129 -3.76 -15.37 0.28
CA ALA A 129 -2.47 -14.69 0.23
C ALA A 129 -1.40 -15.54 -0.47
N ILE A 130 -1.32 -16.84 -0.15
CA ILE A 130 -0.42 -17.80 -0.83
C ILE A 130 -0.69 -17.84 -2.33
N SER A 131 -1.98 -17.85 -2.72
CA SER A 131 -2.37 -17.85 -4.13
C SER A 131 -1.94 -16.55 -4.83
N ALA A 132 -2.15 -15.39 -4.21
CA ALA A 132 -1.69 -14.10 -4.75
C ALA A 132 -0.16 -14.04 -4.90
N LEU A 133 0.56 -14.58 -3.91
CA LEU A 133 2.03 -14.61 -3.89
C LEU A 133 2.64 -15.60 -4.88
N SER A 134 1.87 -16.53 -5.45
CA SER A 134 2.39 -17.51 -6.42
C SER A 134 2.95 -16.86 -7.69
N SER A 135 2.49 -15.65 -8.02
CA SER A 135 2.94 -14.84 -9.16
C SER A 135 3.94 -13.74 -8.78
N SER A 136 4.23 -13.59 -7.49
CA SER A 136 5.11 -12.54 -6.96
C SER A 136 6.58 -12.92 -7.13
N PRO A 137 7.49 -11.96 -7.40
CA PRO A 137 8.92 -12.21 -7.39
C PRO A 137 9.49 -12.45 -5.97
N TYR A 138 8.70 -12.19 -4.92
CA TYR A 138 9.08 -12.39 -3.52
C TYR A 138 8.11 -13.34 -2.81
N THR A 139 8.65 -14.14 -1.89
CA THR A 139 7.86 -14.74 -0.80
C THR A 139 7.91 -13.83 0.43
N PHE A 140 6.85 -13.84 1.23
CA PHE A 140 6.78 -13.06 2.46
C PHE A 140 6.23 -13.92 3.59
N PRO A 141 6.60 -13.66 4.86
CA PRO A 141 5.88 -14.19 6.00
C PRO A 141 4.42 -13.70 5.97
N ILE A 142 3.48 -14.63 6.13
CA ILE A 142 2.03 -14.37 6.13
C ILE A 142 1.53 -14.52 7.55
N VAL A 143 1.05 -13.41 8.13
CA VAL A 143 0.52 -13.36 9.49
C VAL A 143 -1.01 -13.40 9.43
N GLU A 144 -1.58 -14.34 10.18
CA GLU A 144 -3.03 -14.42 10.39
C GLU A 144 -3.50 -13.31 11.32
N ALA A 145 -4.36 -12.43 10.81
CA ALA A 145 -4.79 -11.23 11.51
C ALA A 145 -6.19 -11.27 12.13
N GLN A 146 -6.87 -12.40 11.98
CA GLN A 146 -8.13 -12.68 12.67
C GLN A 146 -7.96 -13.88 13.58
N GLY A 147 -8.20 -13.67 14.87
CA GLY A 147 -8.20 -14.72 15.87
C GLY A 147 -8.50 -14.16 17.26
N ASN A 148 -8.63 -15.06 18.23
CA ASN A 148 -8.58 -14.70 19.65
C ASN A 148 -7.16 -14.98 20.13
N PRO A 149 -6.43 -14.01 20.71
CA PRO A 149 -6.92 -12.70 21.20
C PRO A 149 -6.81 -11.53 20.22
N ALA A 150 -6.13 -11.68 19.08
CA ALA A 150 -5.71 -10.57 18.25
C ALA A 150 -6.57 -10.37 16.99
N ASN A 151 -7.29 -9.26 16.91
CA ASN A 151 -7.79 -8.71 15.64
C ASN A 151 -6.90 -7.53 15.23
N HIS A 152 -5.85 -7.80 14.45
CA HIS A 152 -4.86 -6.80 14.05
C HIS A 152 -5.47 -5.69 13.20
N PHE A 153 -6.47 -6.01 12.38
CA PHE A 153 -7.14 -5.02 11.54
C PHE A 153 -7.88 -3.98 12.38
N LEU A 154 -8.55 -4.40 13.45
CA LEU A 154 -9.19 -3.48 14.39
C LEU A 154 -8.15 -2.58 15.07
N LYS A 155 -7.05 -3.17 15.55
CA LYS A 155 -5.97 -2.44 16.25
C LYS A 155 -5.24 -1.45 15.34
N LEU A 156 -5.20 -1.71 14.04
CA LEU A 156 -4.62 -0.81 13.04
C LEU A 156 -5.62 0.24 12.51
N GLY A 157 -6.91 0.13 12.87
CA GLY A 157 -7.97 0.98 12.34
C GLY A 157 -8.29 0.71 10.86
N LEU A 158 -8.15 -0.54 10.42
CA LEU A 158 -8.25 -0.97 9.02
C LEU A 158 -9.42 -1.92 8.77
N LEU A 159 -10.55 -1.72 9.46
CA LEU A 159 -11.78 -2.46 9.17
C LEU A 159 -12.62 -1.69 8.16
N ASN A 160 -13.13 -2.40 7.15
CA ASN A 160 -14.03 -1.84 6.16
C ASN A 160 -15.40 -1.54 6.81
N PRO A 161 -15.86 -0.26 6.82
CA PRO A 161 -17.14 0.11 7.41
C PRO A 161 -18.34 -0.62 6.79
N LEU A 162 -18.28 -0.92 5.49
CA LEU A 162 -19.33 -1.65 4.76
C LEU A 162 -19.18 -3.18 4.91
N GLY A 163 -18.04 -3.65 5.38
CA GLY A 163 -17.72 -5.07 5.58
C GLY A 163 -18.21 -5.64 6.90
N ASN A 164 -19.15 -4.99 7.59
CA ASN A 164 -19.66 -5.38 8.91
C ASN A 164 -18.54 -5.59 9.96
N GLY A 165 -17.43 -4.85 9.85
CA GLY A 165 -16.28 -5.00 10.75
C GLY A 165 -15.49 -6.31 10.60
N LYS A 166 -15.70 -7.07 9.51
CA LYS A 166 -15.04 -8.36 9.26
C LYS A 166 -14.02 -8.32 8.13
N GLN A 167 -14.17 -7.41 7.19
CA GLN A 167 -13.26 -7.30 6.06
C GLN A 167 -12.19 -6.24 6.34
N PRO A 168 -10.91 -6.56 6.13
CA PRO A 168 -9.87 -5.55 6.23
C PRO A 168 -9.91 -4.60 5.03
N LEU A 169 -9.47 -3.37 5.24
CA LEU A 169 -9.14 -2.41 4.20
C LEU A 169 -7.77 -2.75 3.60
N ASP A 170 -7.71 -2.85 2.28
CA ASP A 170 -6.44 -3.02 1.56
C ASP A 170 -5.53 -1.80 1.83
N ALA A 171 -4.32 -2.05 2.33
CA ALA A 171 -3.39 -0.99 2.73
C ALA A 171 -1.93 -1.47 2.82
N ILE A 172 -0.98 -0.53 2.73
CA ILE A 172 0.38 -0.70 3.24
C ILE A 172 0.53 0.14 4.50
N VAL A 173 1.03 -0.46 5.58
CA VAL A 173 1.21 0.19 6.87
C VAL A 173 2.68 0.15 7.26
N LEU A 174 3.22 1.28 7.68
CA LEU A 174 4.56 1.36 8.27
C LEU A 174 4.45 1.54 9.78
N LEU A 175 5.04 0.60 10.53
CA LEU A 175 5.22 0.72 11.97
C LEU A 175 6.68 1.06 12.28
N ASP A 176 6.88 1.95 13.25
CA ASP A 176 8.22 2.16 13.82
C ASP A 176 8.62 1.05 14.79
N ALA A 177 9.88 1.12 15.24
CA ALA A 177 10.45 0.13 16.13
C ALA A 177 9.84 0.11 17.55
N SER A 178 9.07 1.14 17.92
CA SER A 178 8.29 1.17 19.16
C SER A 178 6.86 0.65 18.98
N GLY A 179 6.52 0.15 17.79
CA GLY A 179 5.18 -0.35 17.49
C GLY A 179 4.17 0.75 17.23
N LYS A 180 4.60 1.96 16.89
CA LYS A 180 3.64 2.99 16.50
C LYS A 180 3.34 2.92 15.02
N ARG A 181 2.06 3.06 14.66
CA ARG A 181 1.58 3.15 13.29
C ARG A 181 1.87 4.54 12.73
N ARG A 182 2.94 4.67 11.96
CA ARG A 182 3.46 5.96 11.47
C ARG A 182 2.99 6.33 10.06
N LEU A 183 2.55 5.36 9.26
CA LEU A 183 2.01 5.62 7.92
C LEU A 183 0.95 4.58 7.56
N VAL A 184 -0.08 5.02 6.84
CA VAL A 184 -1.04 4.15 6.16
C VAL A 184 -1.20 4.64 4.72
N LEU A 185 -0.99 3.74 3.77
CA LEU A 185 -1.23 3.95 2.35
C LEU A 185 -2.44 3.12 1.94
N PRO A 186 -3.63 3.74 1.81
CA PRO A 186 -4.87 3.02 1.51
C PRO A 186 -4.93 2.58 0.05
N PHE A 187 -5.58 1.45 -0.27
CA PHE A 187 -5.81 1.00 -1.65
C PHE A 187 -7.30 0.83 -1.93
N GLY A 188 -7.84 1.60 -2.87
CA GLY A 188 -9.27 1.57 -3.22
C GLY A 188 -10.17 2.40 -2.30
N TRP A 189 -9.59 3.20 -1.39
CA TRP A 189 -10.31 4.11 -0.50
C TRP A 189 -9.45 5.33 -0.14
N GLY A 190 -10.08 6.39 0.38
CA GLY A 190 -9.41 7.62 0.78
C GLY A 190 -8.56 8.22 -0.35
N GLU A 191 -7.31 8.53 -0.03
CA GLU A 191 -6.28 9.06 -0.92
C GLU A 191 -5.87 8.04 -2.00
N GLY A 192 -6.11 6.74 -1.76
CA GLY A 192 -5.81 5.65 -2.70
C GLY A 192 -7.01 5.13 -3.48
N ARG A 193 -8.14 5.84 -3.46
CA ARG A 193 -9.35 5.41 -4.19
C ARG A 193 -9.13 5.25 -5.70
N HIS A 194 -8.14 5.97 -6.25
CA HIS A 194 -7.86 6.02 -7.68
C HIS A 194 -6.71 5.12 -8.14
N VAL A 195 -6.13 4.25 -7.29
CA VAL A 195 -4.97 3.44 -7.71
C VAL A 195 -5.30 2.51 -8.88
N GLY A 196 -6.53 2.00 -8.97
CA GLY A 196 -6.99 1.15 -10.08
C GLY A 196 -7.42 1.91 -11.33
N GLY A 197 -7.37 3.25 -11.32
CA GLY A 197 -7.79 4.08 -12.44
C GLY A 197 -6.79 4.06 -13.59
N LEU A 198 -7.26 3.89 -14.82
CA LEU A 198 -6.43 3.82 -16.04
C LEU A 198 -5.52 5.04 -16.25
N LEU A 199 -5.96 6.23 -15.85
CA LEU A 199 -5.25 7.49 -16.13
C LEU A 199 -4.45 8.00 -14.91
N THR A 200 -4.93 7.72 -13.70
CA THR A 200 -4.38 8.29 -12.46
C THR A 200 -3.67 7.25 -11.59
N GLY A 201 -3.89 5.97 -11.83
CA GLY A 201 -3.41 4.89 -10.97
C GLY A 201 -1.90 4.88 -10.79
N GLN A 202 -1.15 5.04 -11.89
CA GLN A 202 0.30 5.08 -11.85
C GLN A 202 0.83 6.27 -11.03
N VAL A 203 0.21 7.44 -11.16
CA VAL A 203 0.61 8.64 -10.39
C VAL A 203 0.41 8.41 -8.89
N VAL A 204 -0.68 7.75 -8.49
CA VAL A 204 -0.91 7.40 -7.08
C VAL A 204 0.13 6.39 -6.59
N LEU A 205 0.41 5.34 -7.37
CA LEU A 205 1.43 4.33 -7.02
C LEU A 205 2.83 4.93 -6.90
N ASP A 206 3.22 5.81 -7.81
CA ASP A 206 4.50 6.51 -7.77
C ASP A 206 4.58 7.42 -6.53
N THR A 207 3.48 8.12 -6.22
CA THR A 207 3.40 8.95 -5.00
C THR A 207 3.52 8.11 -3.74
N PHE A 208 2.81 6.98 -3.67
CA PHE A 208 2.89 6.03 -2.55
C PHE A 208 4.31 5.50 -2.38
N ALA A 209 4.99 5.18 -3.49
CA ALA A 209 6.38 4.74 -3.47
C ALA A 209 7.29 5.80 -2.85
N VAL A 210 7.17 7.05 -3.30
CA VAL A 210 7.97 8.18 -2.77
C VAL A 210 7.69 8.39 -1.29
N VAL A 211 6.42 8.48 -0.89
CA VAL A 211 6.04 8.70 0.51
C VAL A 211 6.56 7.58 1.41
N LEU A 212 6.48 6.32 0.97
CA LEU A 212 6.98 5.19 1.74
C LEU A 212 8.50 5.21 1.87
N GLU A 213 9.22 5.53 0.80
CA GLU A 213 10.68 5.66 0.80
C GLU A 213 11.15 6.76 1.76
N GLU A 214 10.55 7.96 1.66
CA GLU A 214 10.85 9.08 2.56
C GLU A 214 10.51 8.74 4.02
N SER A 215 9.40 8.06 4.24
CA SER A 215 8.98 7.63 5.58
C SER A 215 10.00 6.70 6.23
N VAL A 216 10.49 5.69 5.51
CA VAL A 216 11.55 4.79 6.00
C VAL A 216 12.84 5.57 6.27
N ARG A 217 13.21 6.51 5.39
CA ARG A 217 14.40 7.36 5.56
C ARG A 217 14.30 8.23 6.82
N VAL A 218 13.15 8.84 7.08
CA VAL A 218 12.91 9.66 8.28
C VAL A 218 12.98 8.80 9.54
N LEU A 219 12.32 7.63 9.59
CA LEU A 219 12.34 6.75 10.76
C LEU A 219 13.74 6.20 11.08
N GLU A 220 14.52 5.82 10.06
CA GLU A 220 15.94 5.46 10.26
C GLU A 220 16.77 6.66 10.76
N GLY A 221 16.42 7.88 10.35
CA GLY A 221 17.01 9.11 10.87
C GLY A 221 16.66 9.38 12.34
N GLU A 222 15.41 9.15 12.76
CA GLU A 222 14.96 9.26 14.15
C GLU A 222 15.73 8.28 15.05
N LYS A 223 15.85 7.02 14.61
CA LYS A 223 16.59 5.95 15.31
C LYS A 223 18.06 6.31 15.57
N ARG A 224 18.73 6.94 14.59
CA ARG A 224 20.14 7.36 14.76
C ARG A 224 20.29 8.53 15.72
N ARG A 225 19.31 9.45 15.77
CA ARG A 225 19.34 10.64 16.65
C ARG A 225 19.08 10.29 18.11
N GLY A 226 18.09 9.43 18.39
CA GLY A 226 17.80 8.99 19.76
C GLY A 226 18.98 8.29 20.47
N LYS A 227 19.96 7.78 19.71
CA LYS A 227 21.18 7.17 20.26
C LYS A 227 22.25 8.17 20.67
N LYS A 228 22.25 9.38 20.07
CA LYS A 228 23.27 10.40 20.33
C LYS A 228 22.99 11.22 21.58
N ASP A 229 21.71 11.53 21.84
CA ASP A 229 21.33 12.42 22.96
C ASP A 229 21.80 11.92 24.33
N PHE A 230 21.74 10.62 24.64
CA PHE A 230 22.17 10.16 25.97
C PHE A 230 23.69 10.26 26.17
N TYR A 231 24.48 9.86 25.18
CA TYR A 231 25.95 9.80 25.32
C TYR A 231 26.62 11.16 25.14
N ASP A 232 26.08 12.02 24.27
CA ASP A 232 26.59 13.37 24.06
C ASP A 232 26.23 14.28 25.24
N VAL A 233 25.04 14.11 25.83
CA VAL A 233 24.67 14.78 27.09
C VAL A 233 25.54 14.25 28.24
N ALA A 234 25.70 12.94 28.40
CA ALA A 234 26.53 12.39 29.48
C ALA A 234 27.99 12.85 29.41
N ARG A 235 28.59 12.98 28.23
CA ARG A 235 29.95 13.54 28.03
C ARG A 235 30.08 15.02 28.34
N THR A 236 28.97 15.75 28.39
CA THR A 236 28.99 17.18 28.73
C THR A 236 29.00 17.39 30.25
N TYR A 237 28.58 16.38 31.02
CA TYR A 237 28.43 16.45 32.48
C TYR A 237 29.41 15.56 33.27
N PHE A 238 30.21 14.73 32.60
CA PHE A 238 31.25 13.87 33.20
C PHE A 238 32.54 13.95 32.38
#